data_AF-U2E799-F1
#
_entry.id   AF-U2E799-F1
#
_cell.length_a   1.000
_cell.length_b   1.000
_cell.length_c   1.000
_cell.angle_alpha   90.00
_cell.angle_beta   90.00
_cell.angle_gamma   90.00
#
_symmetry.space_group_name_H-M   'P 1'
#
loop_
_entity.id
_entity.type
_entity.pdbx_description
1 polymer ?
#
loop_
_entity_poly.entity_id
_entity_poly.type
_entity_poly.pdbx_seq_one_letter_code
_entity_poly.pdbx_strand_id
1 'polypeptide(L)'
;MNEKEILEKFRDLVITREELENHGGEHLLKKMGEAVVVCNQHIINLLDGYIHGRVTITRILEWVNTIWFSDTFDYCDEGCDCIASIMNRLEELDEGFTLDNDAAKNLVSALKKNVEI
;
A
#
# COMPACT_ATOMS: atom_id res chain seq x y z
N MET A 1 5.50 -2.69 21.65
CA MET A 1 5.32 -2.91 20.21
C MET A 1 6.59 -2.40 19.56
N ASN A 2 7.27 -3.24 18.79
CA ASN A 2 8.49 -2.81 18.10
C ASN A 2 8.12 -1.95 16.87
N GLU A 3 9.08 -1.17 16.35
CA GLU A 3 8.84 -0.24 15.23
C GLU A 3 8.35 -0.96 13.96
N LYS A 4 8.92 -2.15 13.67
CA LYS A 4 8.54 -3.01 12.55
C LYS A 4 7.09 -3.48 12.64
N GLU A 5 6.64 -3.90 13.81
CA GLU A 5 5.25 -4.34 14.07
C GLU A 5 4.24 -3.22 13.81
N ILE A 6 4.61 -1.96 14.07
CA ILE A 6 3.73 -0.81 13.78
C ILE A 6 3.60 -0.62 12.27
N LEU A 7 4.72 -0.67 11.55
CA LEU A 7 4.74 -0.53 10.09
C LEU A 7 4.03 -1.71 9.40
N GLU A 8 4.18 -2.94 9.91
CA GLU A 8 3.45 -4.11 9.42
C GLU A 8 1.93 -3.96 9.66
N LYS A 9 1.51 -3.46 10.82
CA LYS A 9 0.11 -3.15 11.08
C LYS A 9 -0.44 -2.08 10.15
N PHE A 10 0.36 -1.08 9.79
CA PHE A 10 -0.04 -0.07 8.81
C PHE A 10 -0.19 -0.68 7.41
N ARG A 11 0.82 -1.44 6.96
CA ARG A 11 0.79 -2.20 5.70
C ARG A 11 -0.46 -3.07 5.60
N ASP A 12 -0.78 -3.77 6.69
CA ASP A 12 -1.88 -4.73 6.76
C ASP A 12 -3.25 -4.09 7.03
N LEU A 13 -3.33 -2.75 7.00
CA LEU A 13 -4.55 -1.96 7.20
C LEU A 13 -5.18 -2.15 8.59
N VAL A 14 -4.40 -2.60 9.57
CA VAL A 14 -4.80 -2.74 10.96
C VAL A 14 -4.88 -1.39 11.64
N ILE A 15 -3.97 -0.48 11.30
CA ILE A 15 -3.96 0.90 11.78
C ILE A 15 -4.10 1.91 10.63
N THR A 16 -4.50 3.13 10.95
CA THR A 16 -4.59 4.27 10.03
C THR A 16 -3.28 5.03 9.95
N ARG A 17 -3.20 6.00 9.03
CA ARG A 17 -2.09 6.95 8.96
C ARG A 17 -1.99 7.79 10.24
N GLU A 18 -3.13 8.23 10.79
CA GLU A 18 -3.18 8.98 12.05
C GLU A 18 -2.63 8.16 13.23
N GLU A 19 -3.00 6.88 13.32
CA GLU A 19 -2.47 5.98 14.36
C GLU A 19 -0.96 5.74 14.19
N LEU A 20 -0.48 5.62 12.95
CA LEU A 20 0.96 5.54 12.66
C LEU A 20 1.71 6.80 13.13
N GLU A 21 1.15 7.99 12.90
CA GLU A 21 1.71 9.26 13.40
C GLU A 21 1.78 9.30 14.93
N ASN A 22 0.71 8.85 15.61
CA ASN A 22 0.67 8.74 17.07
C ASN A 22 1.73 7.77 17.64
N HIS A 23 2.21 6.83 16.82
CA HIS A 23 3.25 5.87 17.19
C HIS A 23 4.68 6.32 16.85
N GLY A 24 4.86 7.51 16.28
CA GLY A 24 6.17 8.08 15.96
C GLY A 24 6.32 8.53 14.51
N GLY A 25 5.35 8.24 13.64
CA GLY A 25 5.22 8.84 12.31
C GLY A 25 6.51 8.81 11.49
N GLU A 26 6.95 9.99 11.05
CA GLU A 26 8.20 10.17 10.29
C GLU A 26 9.45 9.57 10.97
N HIS A 27 9.49 9.50 12.30
CA HIS A 27 10.62 8.91 13.00
C HIS A 27 10.75 7.42 12.68
N LEU A 28 9.62 6.71 12.67
CA LEU A 28 9.57 5.30 12.30
C LEU A 28 9.97 5.11 10.83
N LEU A 29 9.51 6.03 9.98
CA LEU A 29 9.78 6.04 8.53
C LEU A 29 11.22 6.42 8.13
N LYS A 30 12.11 6.73 9.08
CA LYS A 30 13.50 7.15 8.81
C LYS A 30 14.57 6.29 9.47
N LYS A 31 14.21 5.37 10.37
CA LYS A 31 15.16 4.76 11.32
C LYS A 31 15.36 3.25 11.22
N MET A 32 14.65 2.57 10.34
CA MET A 32 14.73 1.12 10.29
C MET A 32 15.86 0.61 9.41
N GLY A 33 16.65 -0.33 9.95
CA GLY A 33 17.73 -1.00 9.22
C GLY A 33 17.26 -2.16 8.35
N GLU A 34 16.00 -2.59 8.47
CA GLU A 34 15.36 -3.59 7.62
C GLU A 34 14.00 -3.06 7.16
N ALA A 35 13.72 -3.11 5.87
CA ALA A 35 12.43 -2.70 5.33
C ALA A 35 11.30 -3.69 5.68
N VAL A 36 10.08 -3.17 5.76
CA VAL A 36 8.85 -3.96 5.82
C VAL A 36 8.43 -4.35 4.41
N VAL A 37 8.33 -5.64 4.15
CA VAL A 37 8.04 -6.16 2.81
C VAL A 37 6.56 -5.98 2.47
N VAL A 38 6.30 -5.44 1.27
CA VAL A 38 5.00 -5.31 0.64
C VAL A 38 4.92 -6.32 -0.51
N CYS A 39 3.84 -7.09 -0.59
CA CYS A 39 3.64 -8.16 -1.54
C CYS A 39 2.31 -7.96 -2.24
N ASN A 40 2.07 -8.69 -3.34
CA ASN A 40 0.81 -8.63 -4.09
C ASN A 40 -0.41 -8.76 -3.17
N GLN A 41 -0.36 -9.64 -2.16
CA GLN A 41 -1.46 -9.86 -1.24
C GLN A 41 -1.85 -8.61 -0.42
N HIS A 42 -0.89 -7.76 -0.05
CA HIS A 42 -1.18 -6.54 0.71
C HIS A 42 -1.98 -5.54 -0.14
N ILE A 43 -1.60 -5.38 -1.41
CA ILE A 43 -2.30 -4.50 -2.35
C ILE A 43 -3.65 -5.09 -2.74
N ILE A 44 -3.73 -6.42 -2.92
CA ILE A 44 -5.01 -7.12 -3.13
C ILE A 44 -5.95 -6.86 -1.96
N ASN A 45 -5.47 -6.96 -0.71
CA ASN A 45 -6.30 -6.69 0.48
C ASN A 45 -6.79 -5.24 0.53
N LEU A 46 -5.95 -4.29 0.13
CA LEU A 46 -6.31 -2.87 0.02
C LEU A 46 -7.43 -2.66 -1.01
N LEU A 47 -7.26 -3.18 -2.22
CA LEU A 47 -8.20 -3.03 -3.33
C LEU A 47 -9.50 -3.81 -3.07
N ASP A 48 -9.43 -5.03 -2.55
CA ASP A 48 -10.62 -5.79 -2.13
C ASP A 48 -11.32 -5.06 -0.97
N GLY A 49 -10.57 -4.45 -0.05
CA GLY A 49 -11.13 -3.58 0.99
C GLY A 49 -11.96 -2.45 0.39
N TYR A 50 -11.47 -1.82 -0.67
CA TYR A 50 -12.15 -0.75 -1.37
C TYR A 50 -13.39 -1.22 -2.13
N ILE A 51 -13.28 -2.30 -2.91
CA ILE A 51 -14.40 -2.91 -3.66
C ILE A 51 -15.58 -3.23 -2.73
N HIS A 52 -15.30 -3.65 -1.50
CA HIS A 52 -16.32 -4.02 -0.51
C HIS A 52 -16.71 -2.87 0.43
N GLY A 53 -16.25 -1.64 0.19
CA GLY A 53 -16.60 -0.46 0.98
C GLY A 53 -15.99 -0.40 2.38
N ARG A 54 -14.97 -1.22 2.68
CA ARG A 54 -14.24 -1.23 3.97
C ARG A 54 -13.07 -0.25 4.00
N VAL A 55 -12.54 0.09 2.82
CA VAL A 55 -11.44 1.04 2.62
C VAL A 55 -11.95 2.19 1.75
N THR A 56 -11.68 3.42 2.16
CA THR A 56 -12.04 4.61 1.37
C THR A 56 -10.93 4.95 0.37
N ILE A 57 -11.24 5.76 -0.64
CA ILE A 57 -10.23 6.23 -1.59
C ILE A 57 -9.13 7.03 -0.90
N THR A 58 -9.49 7.87 0.07
CA THR A 58 -8.53 8.60 0.91
C THR A 58 -7.57 7.65 1.63
N ARG A 59 -8.08 6.53 2.14
CA ARG A 59 -7.25 5.54 2.82
C ARG A 59 -6.31 4.80 1.86
N ILE A 60 -6.70 4.59 0.60
CA ILE A 60 -5.78 4.09 -0.43
C ILE A 60 -4.65 5.09 -0.64
N LEU A 61 -4.97 6.35 -0.89
CA LEU A 61 -3.98 7.41 -1.13
C LEU A 61 -2.98 7.55 0.02
N GLU A 62 -3.46 7.60 1.27
CA GLU A 62 -2.60 7.67 2.45
C GLU A 62 -1.65 6.46 2.55
N TRP A 63 -2.15 5.27 2.25
CA TRP A 63 -1.37 4.03 2.27
C TRP A 63 -0.30 4.01 1.17
N VAL A 64 -0.70 4.34 -0.07
CA VAL A 64 0.17 4.38 -1.24
C VAL A 64 1.28 5.40 -1.04
N ASN A 65 0.94 6.64 -0.66
CA ASN A 65 1.93 7.69 -0.45
C ASN A 65 2.90 7.35 0.68
N THR A 66 2.41 6.75 1.76
CA THR A 66 3.29 6.35 2.87
C THR A 66 4.30 5.28 2.45
N ILE A 67 3.87 4.28 1.68
CA ILE A 67 4.76 3.21 1.22
C ILE A 67 5.72 3.71 0.14
N TRP A 68 5.22 4.51 -0.81
CA TRP A 68 6.01 5.00 -1.94
C TRP A 68 7.09 6.02 -1.54
N PHE A 69 6.77 6.94 -0.62
CA PHE A 69 7.67 8.02 -0.23
C PHE A 69 8.51 7.71 1.02
N SER A 70 8.53 6.47 1.50
CA SER A 70 9.39 6.09 2.61
C SER A 70 10.34 4.96 2.26
N ASP A 71 11.58 5.09 2.71
CA ASP A 71 12.63 4.07 2.54
C ASP A 71 12.46 2.89 3.53
N THR A 72 11.27 2.75 4.12
CA THR A 72 10.98 1.72 5.14
C THR A 72 10.19 0.55 4.62
N PHE A 73 9.74 0.60 3.36
CA PHE A 73 9.06 -0.50 2.71
C PHE A 73 9.82 -0.92 1.46
N ASP A 74 9.89 -2.23 1.24
CA ASP A 74 10.42 -2.83 0.02
C ASP A 74 9.37 -3.73 -0.60
N TYR A 75 9.43 -3.90 -1.92
CA TYR A 75 8.54 -4.83 -2.62
C TYR A 75 9.14 -6.24 -2.61
N CYS A 76 8.30 -7.27 -2.49
CA CYS A 76 8.76 -8.64 -2.59
C CYS A 76 9.31 -8.94 -3.98
N ASP A 77 10.47 -9.61 -4.05
CA ASP A 77 11.17 -9.93 -5.30
C ASP A 77 10.28 -10.60 -6.36
N GLU A 78 9.40 -11.51 -5.93
CA GLU A 78 8.55 -12.31 -6.84
C GLU A 78 7.54 -11.46 -7.63
N GLY A 79 7.22 -10.25 -7.17
CA GLY A 79 6.21 -9.39 -7.79
C GLY A 79 6.61 -7.92 -7.87
N CYS A 80 7.89 -7.60 -7.72
CA CYS A 80 8.38 -6.23 -7.57
C CYS A 80 7.93 -5.32 -8.73
N ASP A 81 8.09 -5.76 -9.99
CA ASP A 81 7.73 -4.95 -11.16
C ASP A 81 6.21 -4.73 -11.27
N CYS A 82 5.41 -5.78 -11.02
CA CYS A 82 3.96 -5.70 -11.01
C CYS A 82 3.44 -4.77 -9.90
N ILE A 83 4.02 -4.89 -8.70
CA ILE A 83 3.72 -4.01 -7.57
C ILE A 83 4.07 -2.56 -7.93
N ALA A 84 5.27 -2.30 -8.46
CA ALA A 84 5.72 -0.97 -8.80
C ALA A 84 4.80 -0.30 -9.85
N SER A 85 4.43 -1.01 -10.91
CA SER A 85 3.50 -0.52 -11.94
C SER A 85 2.13 -0.16 -11.34
N ILE A 86 1.58 -1.01 -10.46
CA ILE A 86 0.28 -0.76 -9.82
C ILE A 86 0.35 0.37 -8.79
N MET A 87 1.43 0.43 -8.01
CA MET A 87 1.66 1.51 -7.06
C MET A 87 1.78 2.86 -7.77
N ASN A 88 2.50 2.93 -8.91
CA ASN A 88 2.55 4.14 -9.74
C ASN A 88 1.14 4.54 -10.19
N ARG A 89 0.33 3.57 -10.64
CA ARG A 89 -1.04 3.86 -11.08
C ARG A 89 -1.94 4.34 -9.94
N LEU A 90 -1.76 3.81 -8.73
CA LEU A 90 -2.55 4.21 -7.57
C LEU A 90 -2.09 5.55 -6.97
N GLU A 91 -0.86 5.96 -7.20
CA GLU A 91 -0.36 7.28 -6.79
C GLU A 91 -1.04 8.39 -7.61
N GLU A 92 -1.28 8.18 -8.91
CA GLU A 92 -2.01 9.09 -9.82
C GLU A 92 -3.49 9.37 -9.45
N LEU A 93 -4.01 8.81 -8.34
CA LEU A 93 -5.39 9.00 -7.88
C LEU A 93 -5.71 10.46 -7.51
N ASP A 94 -4.71 11.22 -7.05
CA ASP A 94 -4.87 12.66 -6.78
C ASP A 94 -4.62 13.53 -8.04
N GLU A 95 -4.05 12.96 -9.10
CA GLU A 95 -3.84 13.59 -10.41
C GLU A 95 -5.01 13.39 -11.40
N GLY A 96 -6.06 12.70 -10.98
CA GLY A 96 -7.30 12.53 -11.77
C GLY A 96 -7.56 11.11 -12.27
N PHE A 97 -6.76 10.12 -11.88
CA PHE A 97 -7.12 8.72 -12.08
C PHE A 97 -8.39 8.39 -11.26
N THR A 98 -9.40 7.83 -11.92
CA THR A 98 -10.62 7.35 -11.27
C THR A 98 -10.51 5.85 -11.04
N LEU A 99 -10.39 5.44 -9.78
CA LEU A 99 -10.50 4.04 -9.38
C LEU A 99 -11.96 3.73 -9.08
N ASP A 100 -12.67 3.20 -10.09
CA ASP A 100 -13.96 2.56 -9.87
C ASP A 100 -13.79 1.07 -9.50
N ASN A 101 -14.90 0.39 -9.23
CA ASN A 101 -14.89 -1.03 -8.85
C ASN A 101 -14.31 -1.94 -9.95
N ASP A 102 -14.46 -1.61 -11.22
CA ASP A 102 -13.98 -2.45 -12.31
C ASP A 102 -12.50 -2.22 -12.57
N ALA A 103 -12.04 -0.97 -12.49
CA ALA A 103 -10.62 -0.63 -12.43
C ALA A 103 -9.93 -1.36 -11.27
N ALA A 104 -10.50 -1.31 -10.06
CA ALA A 104 -9.95 -2.01 -8.90
C ALA A 104 -9.86 -3.54 -9.11
N LYS A 105 -10.90 -4.17 -9.69
CA LYS A 105 -10.88 -5.60 -10.02
C LYS A 105 -9.81 -5.94 -11.07
N ASN A 106 -9.58 -5.06 -12.04
CA ASN A 106 -8.55 -5.26 -13.06
C ASN A 106 -7.15 -5.24 -12.43
N LEU A 107 -6.87 -4.30 -11.52
CA LEU A 107 -5.63 -4.25 -10.74
C LEU A 107 -5.44 -5.52 -9.90
N VAL A 108 -6.51 -5.98 -9.21
CA VAL A 108 -6.48 -7.25 -8.45
C VAL A 108 -6.19 -8.44 -9.37
N SER A 109 -6.78 -8.49 -10.56
CA SER A 109 -6.49 -9.55 -11.54
C SER A 109 -5.04 -9.52 -12.02
N ALA A 110 -4.47 -8.33 -12.24
CA ALA A 110 -3.06 -8.17 -12.61
C ALA A 110 -2.13 -8.70 -11.51
N LEU A 111 -2.36 -8.32 -10.25
CA LEU A 111 -1.61 -8.81 -9.08
C LEU A 111 -1.69 -10.33 -8.91
N LYS A 112 -2.86 -10.92 -9.11
CA LYS A 112 -3.06 -12.38 -9.00
C LYS A 112 -2.34 -13.17 -10.10
N LYS A 113 -2.14 -12.55 -11.26
CA LYS A 113 -1.43 -13.15 -12.41
C LYS A 113 0.04 -12.75 -12.47
N ASN A 114 0.46 -11.83 -11.60
CA ASN A 114 1.78 -11.21 -11.61
C ASN A 114 2.14 -10.59 -12.97
N VAL A 115 1.23 -9.76 -13.50
CA VAL A 115 1.36 -9.10 -14.81
C VAL A 115 1.39 -7.59 -14.61
N GLU A 116 2.37 -6.91 -15.21
CA GLU A 116 2.46 -5.45 -15.26
C GLU A 116 1.30 -4.83 -16.07
N ILE A 117 0.95 -3.59 -15.77
CA ILE A 117 -0.10 -2.82 -16.45
C ILE A 117 0.44 -1.52 -17.05
#